data_AF-A0A6G8P0J6-F1
#
_entry.id   AF-A0A6G8P0J6-F1
#
_cell.length_a   1.000
_cell.length_b   1.000
_cell.length_c   1.000
_cell.angle_alpha   90.00
_cell.angle_beta   90.00
_cell.angle_gamma   90.00
#
_symmetry.space_group_name_H-M   'P 1'
#
loop_
_entity.id
_entity.type
_entity.pdbx_description
1 polymer ?
#
loop_
_entity_poly.entity_id
_entity_poly.type
_entity_poly.pdbx_seq_one_letter_code
_entity_poly.pdbx_strand_id
1 'polypeptide(L)'
;MQLDIFADSRDVMLRNDVLSALQRYDAHETQQTLRRLSDEYPDDDSIPQLTDLAGALDLRSTIAFSKHEVAAEARCALVEKTTPAALRMWSEHAGSRWLLPLWRELAQRATSLPFRADSTDTHAAALWLKAGGWSDARNAVLTIESWRRIPAPLAWMAEASYRLDALEDTWPLLAELAWLAPERCAGLVERMGDKSLDSLLKKFYTSFEGAGDITDIAWFPAWILIERPALARLLIAAQPSTQTSPERAMRLLLELLNLERQGRHYDILDYRKKLQGLQASLYLSYMSTR
;
A
#
# COMPACT_ATOMS: atom_id res chain seq x y z
N MET A 1 -12.17 3.39 -54.85
CA MET A 1 -11.35 3.27 -53.63
C MET A 1 -12.09 2.31 -52.71
N GLN A 2 -11.72 1.03 -52.78
CA GLN A 2 -12.36 -0.05 -52.02
C GLN A 2 -11.55 -0.18 -50.74
N LEU A 3 -12.16 0.12 -49.59
CA LEU A 3 -11.55 -0.04 -48.27
C LEU A 3 -11.15 -1.51 -48.10
N ASP A 4 -9.91 -1.75 -47.69
CA ASP A 4 -9.31 -3.08 -47.58
C ASP A 4 -9.70 -3.73 -46.24
N ILE A 5 -10.96 -4.14 -46.16
CA ILE A 5 -11.58 -4.73 -44.97
C ILE A 5 -10.88 -6.04 -44.54
N PHE A 6 -10.08 -6.65 -45.43
CA PHE A 6 -9.33 -7.87 -45.14
C PHE A 6 -7.94 -7.59 -44.58
N ALA A 7 -7.28 -6.51 -45.00
CA ALA A 7 -6.03 -6.05 -44.38
C ALA A 7 -6.25 -5.70 -42.90
N ASP A 8 -7.36 -5.00 -42.60
CA ASP A 8 -7.84 -4.64 -41.25
C ASP A 8 -8.31 -5.85 -40.42
N SER A 9 -8.41 -7.04 -41.03
CA SER A 9 -8.77 -8.27 -40.32
C SER A 9 -7.55 -9.11 -39.92
N ARG A 10 -6.46 -9.03 -40.71
CA ARG A 10 -5.26 -9.84 -40.53
C ARG A 10 -4.30 -9.20 -39.53
N ASP A 11 -4.12 -7.88 -39.57
CA ASP A 11 -3.42 -7.12 -38.53
C ASP A 11 -4.05 -7.34 -37.15
N VAL A 12 -5.38 -7.27 -37.04
CA VAL A 12 -6.15 -7.50 -35.81
C VAL A 12 -6.00 -8.94 -35.33
N MET A 13 -6.05 -9.92 -36.24
CA MET A 13 -5.83 -11.33 -35.90
C MET A 13 -4.41 -11.54 -35.35
N LEU A 14 -3.38 -11.03 -36.02
CA LEU A 14 -1.99 -11.17 -35.57
C LEU A 14 -1.75 -10.47 -34.22
N ARG A 15 -2.31 -9.28 -34.01
CA ARG A 15 -2.27 -8.62 -32.69
C ARG A 15 -2.92 -9.48 -31.61
N ASN A 16 -4.10 -10.03 -31.89
CA ASN A 16 -4.80 -10.90 -30.94
C ASN A 16 -4.03 -12.18 -30.65
N ASP A 17 -3.31 -12.74 -31.63
CA ASP A 17 -2.45 -13.90 -31.42
C ASP A 17 -1.28 -13.56 -30.48
N VAL A 18 -0.62 -12.40 -30.66
CA VAL A 18 0.43 -11.92 -29.73
C VAL A 18 -0.12 -11.74 -28.33
N LEU A 19 -1.27 -11.07 -28.19
CA LEU A 19 -1.92 -10.86 -26.89
C LEU A 19 -2.32 -12.19 -26.23
N SER A 20 -2.78 -13.17 -27.01
CA SER A 20 -3.14 -14.51 -26.52
C SER A 20 -1.92 -15.31 -26.05
N ALA A 21 -0.78 -15.18 -26.72
CA ALA A 21 0.49 -15.76 -26.27
C ALA A 21 0.98 -15.06 -24.98
N LEU A 22 0.91 -13.73 -24.92
CA LEU A 22 1.26 -12.94 -23.72
C LEU A 22 0.40 -13.32 -22.51
N GLN A 23 -0.90 -13.54 -22.68
CA GLN A 23 -1.81 -13.96 -21.61
C GLN A 23 -1.47 -15.35 -21.06
N ARG A 24 -0.87 -16.22 -21.89
CA ARG A 24 -0.36 -17.54 -21.48
C ARG A 24 1.04 -17.49 -20.89
N TYR A 25 1.70 -16.31 -20.89
CA TYR A 25 3.10 -16.12 -20.50
C TYR A 25 4.08 -17.01 -21.28
N ASP A 26 3.76 -17.32 -22.54
CA ASP A 26 4.62 -18.10 -23.43
C ASP A 26 5.57 -17.16 -24.20
N ALA A 27 6.79 -16.99 -23.66
CA ALA A 27 7.80 -16.09 -24.23
C ALA A 27 8.15 -16.46 -25.69
N HIS A 28 8.27 -17.75 -25.98
CA HIS A 28 8.66 -18.22 -27.31
C HIS A 28 7.57 -17.94 -28.34
N GLU A 29 6.32 -18.29 -28.03
CA GLU A 29 5.19 -18.04 -28.92
C GLU A 29 4.92 -16.54 -29.07
N THR A 30 5.04 -15.75 -28.01
CA THR A 30 4.94 -14.28 -28.08
C THR A 30 5.98 -13.72 -29.05
N GLN A 31 7.25 -14.11 -28.93
CA GLN A 31 8.32 -13.64 -29.81
C GLN A 31 8.09 -14.04 -31.28
N GLN A 32 7.67 -15.27 -31.52
CA GLN A 32 7.41 -15.76 -32.88
C GLN A 32 6.26 -14.98 -33.53
N THR A 33 5.18 -14.76 -32.79
CA THR A 33 3.98 -14.11 -33.31
C THR A 33 4.19 -12.61 -33.47
N LEU A 34 4.94 -11.98 -32.56
CA LEU A 34 5.31 -10.56 -32.66
C LEU A 34 6.19 -10.30 -33.88
N ARG A 35 7.18 -11.17 -34.16
CA ARG A 35 7.99 -11.05 -35.38
C ARG A 35 7.13 -11.11 -36.64
N ARG A 36 6.15 -12.01 -36.71
CA ARG A 36 5.21 -12.08 -37.84
C ARG A 36 4.42 -10.79 -38.00
N LEU A 37 3.91 -10.21 -36.91
CA LEU A 37 3.23 -8.92 -36.93
C LEU A 37 4.16 -7.80 -37.42
N SER A 38 5.39 -7.72 -36.92
CA SER A 38 6.38 -6.71 -37.33
C SER A 38 6.85 -6.86 -38.77
N ASP A 39 6.97 -8.09 -39.28
CA ASP A 39 7.39 -8.35 -40.65
C ASP A 39 6.26 -8.00 -41.65
N GLU A 40 5.00 -8.29 -41.30
CA GLU A 40 3.85 -8.04 -42.18
C GLU A 40 3.29 -6.61 -42.06
N TYR A 41 3.37 -6.00 -40.87
CA TYR A 41 2.82 -4.69 -40.54
C TYR A 41 3.82 -3.85 -39.72
N PRO A 42 4.97 -3.45 -40.30
CA PRO A 42 6.04 -2.77 -39.55
C PRO A 42 5.63 -1.42 -38.94
N ASP A 43 4.64 -0.75 -39.52
CA ASP A 43 4.12 0.55 -39.06
C ASP A 43 2.98 0.42 -38.04
N ASP A 44 2.69 -0.79 -37.52
CA ASP A 44 1.64 -0.99 -36.51
C ASP A 44 2.03 -0.34 -35.16
N ASP A 45 1.21 0.61 -34.72
CA ASP A 45 1.44 1.41 -33.51
C ASP A 45 1.54 0.60 -32.21
N SER A 46 1.06 -0.66 -32.19
CA SER A 46 1.10 -1.53 -31.01
C SER A 46 2.44 -2.26 -30.84
N ILE A 47 3.26 -2.35 -31.90
CA ILE A 47 4.53 -3.09 -31.90
C ILE A 47 5.46 -2.66 -30.76
N PRO A 48 5.66 -1.37 -30.45
CA PRO A 48 6.53 -0.95 -29.35
C PRO A 48 6.08 -1.51 -28.00
N GLN A 49 4.78 -1.45 -27.69
CA GLN A 49 4.27 -1.98 -26.42
C GLN A 49 4.33 -3.51 -26.37
N LEU A 50 3.99 -4.18 -27.48
CA LEU A 50 4.11 -5.64 -27.55
C LEU A 50 5.56 -6.12 -27.40
N THR A 51 6.52 -5.33 -27.90
CA THR A 51 7.96 -5.59 -27.74
C THR A 51 8.39 -5.46 -26.28
N ASP A 52 7.97 -4.41 -25.57
CA ASP A 52 8.27 -4.24 -24.14
C ASP A 52 7.69 -5.38 -23.29
N LEU A 53 6.48 -5.84 -23.63
CA LEU A 53 5.83 -6.97 -22.93
C LEU A 53 6.51 -8.30 -23.23
N ALA A 54 6.90 -8.55 -24.48
CA ALA A 54 7.66 -9.74 -24.87
C ALA A 54 9.02 -9.78 -24.18
N GLY A 55 9.75 -8.65 -24.15
CA GLY A 55 11.02 -8.53 -23.45
C GLY A 55 10.91 -8.78 -21.95
N ALA A 56 9.79 -8.40 -21.33
CA ALA A 56 9.54 -8.71 -19.93
C ALA A 56 9.38 -10.22 -19.67
N LEU A 57 8.81 -10.99 -20.63
CA LEU A 57 8.73 -12.45 -20.52
C LEU A 57 10.10 -13.12 -20.70
N ASP A 58 10.95 -12.59 -21.58
CA ASP A 58 12.31 -13.11 -21.80
C ASP A 58 13.24 -12.88 -20.60
N LEU A 59 13.03 -11.80 -19.84
CA LEU A 59 13.82 -11.47 -18.66
C LEU A 59 13.37 -12.20 -17.38
N ARG A 60 12.34 -13.05 -17.48
CA ARG A 60 11.87 -13.83 -16.34
C ARG A 60 12.94 -14.78 -15.85
N SER A 61 13.04 -14.91 -14.53
CA SER A 61 14.05 -15.70 -13.86
C SER A 61 13.58 -16.12 -12.48
N THR A 62 14.05 -17.28 -12.00
CA THR A 62 13.87 -17.71 -10.61
C THR A 62 15.12 -17.48 -9.76
N ILE A 63 16.18 -16.90 -10.35
CA ILE A 63 17.45 -16.69 -9.68
C ILE A 63 17.32 -15.53 -8.68
N ALA A 64 17.63 -15.82 -7.41
CA ALA A 64 17.61 -14.84 -6.33
C ALA A 64 18.53 -13.64 -6.63
N PHE A 65 18.10 -12.45 -6.21
CA PHE A 65 18.91 -11.26 -6.31
C PHE A 65 20.07 -11.33 -5.33
N SER A 66 21.28 -11.10 -5.82
CA SER A 66 22.48 -11.02 -4.98
C SER A 66 22.63 -9.68 -4.26
N LYS A 67 22.05 -8.61 -4.82
CA LYS A 67 22.18 -7.23 -4.31
C LYS A 67 20.94 -6.39 -4.63
N HIS A 68 20.78 -5.28 -3.90
CA HIS A 68 19.67 -4.35 -4.07
C HIS A 68 19.69 -3.61 -5.41
N GLU A 69 20.86 -3.32 -5.97
CA GLU A 69 20.98 -2.57 -7.22
C GLU A 69 20.36 -3.37 -8.38
N VAL A 70 20.62 -4.68 -8.43
CA VAL A 70 20.03 -5.59 -9.43
C VAL A 70 18.51 -5.71 -9.26
N ALA A 71 18.03 -5.76 -8.01
CA ALA A 71 16.59 -5.77 -7.74
C ALA A 71 15.93 -4.43 -8.13
N ALA A 72 16.61 -3.31 -7.90
CA ALA A 72 16.13 -1.98 -8.28
C ALA A 72 16.04 -1.84 -9.80
N GLU A 73 17.04 -2.30 -10.55
CA GLU A 73 17.03 -2.32 -12.02
C GLU A 73 15.87 -3.16 -12.57
N ALA A 74 15.70 -4.39 -12.06
CA ALA A 74 14.62 -5.27 -12.49
C ALA A 74 13.23 -4.69 -12.18
N ARG A 75 13.07 -4.10 -11.00
CA ARG A 75 11.84 -3.39 -10.63
C ARG A 75 11.61 -2.15 -11.51
N CYS A 76 12.65 -1.36 -11.76
CA CYS A 76 12.60 -0.17 -12.59
C CYS A 76 12.12 -0.51 -14.00
N ALA A 77 12.68 -1.55 -14.61
CA ALA A 77 12.24 -2.05 -15.92
C ALA A 77 10.74 -2.44 -15.91
N LEU A 78 10.28 -3.15 -14.88
CA LEU A 78 8.87 -3.53 -14.75
C LEU A 78 7.94 -2.31 -14.60
N VAL A 79 8.36 -1.30 -13.84
CA VAL A 79 7.55 -0.09 -13.56
C VAL A 79 7.55 0.88 -14.73
N GLU A 80 8.71 1.18 -15.32
CA GLU A 80 8.85 2.24 -16.31
C GLU A 80 8.51 1.79 -17.73
N LYS A 81 8.70 0.51 -18.05
CA LYS A 81 8.46 -0.03 -19.40
C LYS A 81 7.24 -0.94 -19.45
N THR A 82 7.29 -2.02 -18.68
CA THR A 82 6.30 -3.08 -18.78
C THR A 82 4.92 -2.66 -18.27
N THR A 83 4.86 -1.88 -17.19
CA THR A 83 3.58 -1.45 -16.61
C THR A 83 2.79 -0.54 -17.57
N PRO A 84 3.34 0.55 -18.12
CA PRO A 84 2.65 1.36 -19.12
C PRO A 84 2.25 0.56 -20.37
N ALA A 85 3.12 -0.34 -20.85
CA ALA A 85 2.80 -1.19 -21.99
C ALA A 85 1.58 -2.11 -21.72
N ALA A 86 1.54 -2.74 -20.55
CA ALA A 86 0.43 -3.61 -20.16
C ALA A 86 -0.90 -2.85 -20.03
N LEU A 87 -0.87 -1.65 -19.44
CA LEU A 87 -2.05 -0.81 -19.27
C LEU A 87 -2.54 -0.17 -20.59
N ARG A 88 -1.69 -0.12 -21.62
CA ARG A 88 -2.09 0.31 -22.98
C ARG A 88 -2.70 -0.84 -23.79
N MET A 89 -2.14 -2.05 -23.66
CA MET A 89 -2.59 -3.22 -24.41
C MET A 89 -3.86 -3.85 -23.84
N TRP A 90 -4.06 -3.72 -22.53
CA TRP A 90 -5.25 -4.19 -21.84
C TRP A 90 -5.90 -3.06 -21.05
N SER A 91 -7.14 -3.26 -20.57
CA SER A 91 -7.75 -2.35 -19.60
C SER A 91 -6.92 -2.27 -18.31
N GLU A 92 -7.06 -1.20 -17.53
CA GLU A 92 -6.32 -1.02 -16.28
C GLU A 92 -6.38 -2.25 -15.36
N HIS A 93 -7.58 -2.82 -15.22
CA HIS A 93 -7.80 -4.03 -14.42
C HIS A 93 -7.08 -5.26 -15.00
N ALA A 94 -7.23 -5.51 -16.31
CA ALA A 94 -6.65 -6.68 -16.96
C ALA A 94 -5.11 -6.58 -17.06
N GLY A 95 -4.58 -5.41 -17.39
CA GLY A 95 -3.13 -5.14 -17.40
C GLY A 95 -2.52 -5.29 -16.02
N SER A 96 -3.15 -4.72 -14.98
CA SER A 96 -2.70 -4.89 -13.60
C SER A 96 -2.69 -6.37 -13.17
N ARG A 97 -3.71 -7.14 -13.55
CA ARG A 97 -3.77 -8.58 -13.28
C ARG A 97 -2.68 -9.35 -14.02
N TRP A 98 -2.37 -8.97 -15.24
CA TRP A 98 -1.29 -9.57 -16.03
C TRP A 98 0.11 -9.29 -15.43
N LEU A 99 0.29 -8.16 -14.74
CA LEU A 99 1.56 -7.85 -14.07
C LEU A 99 1.79 -8.67 -12.79
N LEU A 100 0.74 -9.24 -12.17
CA LEU A 100 0.85 -9.89 -10.85
C LEU A 100 1.92 -11.02 -10.82
N PRO A 101 1.98 -11.95 -11.78
CA PRO A 101 3.02 -13.00 -11.76
C PRO A 101 4.44 -12.44 -11.85
N LEU A 102 4.66 -11.34 -12.58
CA LEU A 102 5.97 -10.68 -12.67
C LEU A 102 6.36 -10.04 -11.34
N TRP A 103 5.41 -9.38 -10.66
CA TRP A 103 5.62 -8.87 -9.31
C TRP A 103 5.94 -9.97 -8.29
N ARG A 104 5.24 -11.12 -8.36
CA ARG A 104 5.52 -12.28 -7.50
C ARG A 104 6.93 -12.81 -7.72
N GLU A 105 7.35 -12.90 -8.97
CA GLU A 105 8.70 -13.36 -9.31
C GLU A 105 9.77 -12.43 -8.75
N LEU A 106 9.62 -11.10 -8.91
CA LEU A 106 10.53 -10.14 -8.28
C LEU A 106 10.57 -10.29 -6.76
N ALA A 107 9.41 -10.45 -6.12
CA ALA A 107 9.30 -10.61 -4.68
C ALA A 107 10.00 -11.89 -4.19
N GLN A 108 9.80 -13.01 -4.88
CA GLN A 108 10.49 -14.28 -4.60
C GLN A 108 12.00 -14.14 -4.70
N ARG A 109 12.49 -13.54 -5.79
CA ARG A 109 13.93 -13.33 -6.00
C ARG A 109 14.55 -12.39 -4.96
N ALA A 110 13.77 -11.46 -4.41
CA ALA A 110 14.21 -10.53 -3.37
C ALA A 110 14.18 -11.12 -1.94
N THR A 111 13.69 -12.34 -1.74
CA THR A 111 13.48 -12.93 -0.40
C THR A 111 14.75 -13.00 0.44
N SER A 112 15.92 -13.19 -0.18
CA SER A 112 17.21 -13.24 0.51
C SER A 112 17.85 -11.88 0.76
N LEU A 113 17.29 -10.79 0.24
CA LEU A 113 17.85 -9.46 0.44
C LEU A 113 17.52 -8.95 1.85
N PRO A 114 18.52 -8.46 2.61
CA PRO A 114 18.26 -7.88 3.92
C PRO A 114 17.46 -6.57 3.79
N PHE A 115 16.82 -6.14 4.87
CA PHE A 115 16.19 -4.83 4.88
C PHE A 115 17.23 -3.70 4.83
N ARG A 116 16.96 -2.69 4.00
CA ARG A 116 17.75 -1.47 3.83
C ARG A 116 16.83 -0.26 3.78
N ALA A 117 17.05 0.69 4.68
CA ALA A 117 16.19 1.88 4.82
C ALA A 117 16.27 2.84 3.62
N ASP A 118 17.37 2.81 2.88
CA ASP A 118 17.61 3.55 1.64
C ASP A 118 17.08 2.81 0.39
N SER A 119 16.70 1.53 0.51
CA SER A 119 16.25 0.67 -0.61
C SER A 119 14.93 -0.05 -0.29
N THR A 120 14.02 0.61 0.43
CA THR A 120 12.78 -0.02 0.96
C THR A 120 11.91 -0.69 -0.11
N ASP A 121 11.87 -0.11 -1.30
CA ASP A 121 11.07 -0.52 -2.45
C ASP A 121 11.62 -1.77 -3.18
N THR A 122 12.82 -2.24 -2.84
CA THR A 122 13.40 -3.50 -3.33
C THR A 122 13.24 -4.67 -2.36
N HIS A 123 12.82 -4.39 -1.13
CA HIS A 123 12.63 -5.43 -0.13
C HIS A 123 11.46 -6.35 -0.52
N ALA A 124 11.58 -7.65 -0.24
CA ALA A 124 10.58 -8.65 -0.61
C ALA A 124 9.16 -8.27 -0.16
N ALA A 125 9.00 -7.74 1.06
CA ALA A 125 7.70 -7.30 1.57
C ALA A 125 7.02 -6.23 0.66
N ALA A 126 7.76 -5.22 0.21
CA ALA A 126 7.22 -4.17 -0.66
C ALA A 126 6.77 -4.75 -2.02
N LEU A 127 7.54 -5.69 -2.56
CA LEU A 127 7.25 -6.35 -3.83
C LEU A 127 6.05 -7.30 -3.71
N TRP A 128 5.94 -8.04 -2.61
CA TRP A 128 4.79 -8.91 -2.33
C TRP A 128 3.48 -8.13 -2.22
N LEU A 129 3.51 -6.92 -1.64
CA LEU A 129 2.34 -6.04 -1.64
C LEU A 129 1.89 -5.66 -3.06
N LYS A 130 2.83 -5.34 -3.96
CA LYS A 130 2.50 -5.10 -5.38
C LYS A 130 1.94 -6.34 -6.08
N ALA A 131 2.38 -7.52 -5.64
CA ALA A 131 1.98 -8.81 -6.19
C ALA A 131 0.66 -9.37 -5.65
N GLY A 132 0.04 -8.68 -4.69
CA GLY A 132 -1.13 -9.17 -3.96
C GLY A 132 -0.85 -10.35 -3.02
N GLY A 133 0.43 -10.61 -2.71
CA GLY A 133 0.86 -11.67 -1.80
C GLY A 133 0.87 -11.21 -0.35
N TRP A 134 -0.31 -10.94 0.22
CA TRP A 134 -0.43 -10.30 1.54
C TRP A 134 0.19 -11.12 2.67
N SER A 135 -0.01 -12.45 2.64
CA SER A 135 0.59 -13.34 3.65
C SER A 135 2.12 -13.39 3.52
N ASP A 136 2.65 -13.42 2.31
CA ASP A 136 4.09 -13.42 2.06
C ASP A 136 4.73 -12.08 2.43
N ALA A 137 4.04 -10.96 2.18
CA ALA A 137 4.45 -9.65 2.63
C ALA A 137 4.55 -9.59 4.16
N ARG A 138 3.52 -10.07 4.87
CA ARG A 138 3.53 -10.17 6.34
C ARG A 138 4.71 -11.02 6.84
N ASN A 139 4.93 -12.20 6.25
CA ASN A 139 6.04 -13.07 6.61
C ASN A 139 7.40 -12.39 6.39
N ALA A 140 7.58 -11.69 5.27
CA ALA A 140 8.80 -10.95 4.97
C ALA A 140 9.01 -9.74 5.90
N VAL A 141 7.96 -9.12 6.43
CA VAL A 141 8.12 -8.07 7.46
C VAL A 141 8.62 -8.67 8.78
N LEU A 142 8.11 -9.85 9.16
CA LEU A 142 8.48 -10.51 10.42
C LEU A 142 9.97 -10.90 10.48
N THR A 143 10.66 -11.01 9.35
CA THR A 143 12.11 -11.25 9.32
C THR A 143 12.95 -10.01 9.61
N ILE A 144 12.34 -8.82 9.62
CA ILE A 144 13.02 -7.55 9.90
C ILE A 144 13.05 -7.34 11.42
N GLU A 145 14.25 -7.23 11.98
CA GLU A 145 14.41 -6.91 13.41
C GLU A 145 13.77 -5.56 13.73
N SER A 146 13.02 -5.52 14.84
CA SER A 146 12.36 -4.29 15.32
C SER A 146 11.47 -3.60 14.28
N TRP A 147 10.87 -4.35 13.35
CA TRP A 147 10.08 -3.81 12.23
C TRP A 147 9.01 -2.78 12.63
N ARG A 148 8.38 -2.94 13.81
CA ARG A 148 7.38 -1.99 14.34
C ARG A 148 7.93 -0.59 14.59
N ARG A 149 9.23 -0.45 14.80
CA ARG A 149 9.91 0.84 15.04
C ARG A 149 10.40 1.52 13.77
N ILE A 150 10.19 0.89 12.61
CA ILE A 150 10.69 1.37 11.32
C ILE A 150 9.49 1.73 10.44
N PRO A 151 9.38 2.98 9.92
CA PRO A 151 8.20 3.43 9.19
C PRO A 151 7.75 2.53 8.04
N ALA A 152 8.68 2.10 7.19
CA ALA A 152 8.34 1.32 5.99
C ALA A 152 7.85 -0.10 6.33
N PRO A 153 8.56 -0.91 7.14
CA PRO A 153 8.06 -2.21 7.60
C PRO A 153 6.75 -2.14 8.37
N LEU A 154 6.56 -1.13 9.25
CA LEU A 154 5.29 -0.94 9.95
C LEU A 154 4.13 -0.69 8.97
N ALA A 155 4.33 0.18 7.97
CA ALA A 155 3.34 0.43 6.94
C ALA A 155 3.03 -0.81 6.10
N TRP A 156 4.03 -1.62 5.77
CA TRP A 156 3.81 -2.88 5.04
C TRP A 156 3.02 -3.89 5.86
N MET A 157 3.31 -4.01 7.16
CA MET A 157 2.53 -4.88 8.04
C MET A 157 1.08 -4.40 8.14
N ALA A 158 0.85 -3.10 8.31
CA ALA A 158 -0.49 -2.54 8.37
C ALA A 158 -1.26 -2.84 7.08
N GLU A 159 -0.66 -2.59 5.91
CA GLU A 159 -1.28 -2.88 4.61
C GLU A 159 -1.60 -4.36 4.45
N ALA A 160 -0.65 -5.24 4.76
CA ALA A 160 -0.85 -6.69 4.68
C ALA A 160 -1.92 -7.19 5.66
N SER A 161 -1.93 -6.70 6.90
CA SER A 161 -2.91 -7.08 7.92
C SER A 161 -4.31 -6.64 7.54
N TYR A 162 -4.46 -5.41 7.02
CA TYR A 162 -5.76 -4.93 6.54
C TYR A 162 -6.34 -5.81 5.42
N ARG A 163 -5.49 -6.24 4.48
CA ARG A 163 -5.90 -7.09 3.35
C ARG A 163 -6.22 -8.54 3.76
N LEU A 164 -5.75 -9.01 4.92
CA LEU A 164 -5.96 -10.37 5.42
C LEU A 164 -7.08 -10.45 6.47
N ASP A 165 -7.00 -9.59 7.48
CA ASP A 165 -7.69 -9.73 8.76
C ASP A 165 -8.67 -8.54 9.01
N ALA A 166 -8.89 -7.69 7.99
CA ALA A 166 -9.75 -6.51 8.01
C ALA A 166 -9.25 -5.36 8.92
N LEU A 167 -10.06 -4.30 9.02
CA LEU A 167 -9.68 -3.05 9.67
C LEU A 167 -9.48 -3.19 11.19
N GLU A 168 -10.13 -4.15 11.85
CA GLU A 168 -10.07 -4.29 13.31
C GLU A 168 -8.65 -4.54 13.82
N ASP A 169 -7.91 -5.45 13.19
CA ASP A 169 -6.53 -5.79 13.57
C ASP A 169 -5.50 -4.77 13.09
N THR A 170 -5.92 -3.84 12.23
CA THR A 170 -5.05 -2.81 11.65
C THR A 170 -4.98 -1.55 12.51
N TRP A 171 -5.99 -1.27 13.33
CA TRP A 171 -6.06 -0.05 14.16
C TRP A 171 -4.82 0.24 15.00
N PRO A 172 -4.22 -0.74 15.72
CA PRO A 172 -2.99 -0.50 16.47
C PRO A 172 -1.84 -0.05 15.57
N LEU A 173 -1.69 -0.70 14.41
CA LEU A 173 -0.61 -0.42 13.46
C LEU A 173 -0.79 0.95 12.78
N LEU A 174 -2.03 1.35 12.48
CA LEU A 174 -2.32 2.69 11.97
C LEU A 174 -2.01 3.76 13.00
N ALA A 175 -2.33 3.52 14.28
CA ALA A 175 -1.98 4.47 15.35
C ALA A 175 -0.46 4.61 15.51
N GLU A 176 0.25 3.48 15.59
CA GLU A 176 1.72 3.44 15.64
C GLU A 176 2.34 4.18 14.45
N LEU A 177 1.81 3.97 13.24
CA LEU A 177 2.33 4.58 12.01
C LEU A 177 2.01 6.08 11.94
N ALA A 178 0.83 6.50 12.37
CA ALA A 178 0.45 7.91 12.41
C ALA A 178 1.38 8.73 13.32
N TRP A 179 1.88 8.13 14.41
CA TRP A 179 2.84 8.80 15.29
C TRP A 179 4.27 8.78 14.75
N LEU A 180 4.66 7.70 14.10
CA LEU A 180 6.04 7.48 13.66
C LEU A 180 6.34 8.14 12.31
N ALA A 181 5.39 8.12 11.37
CA ALA A 181 5.52 8.67 10.02
C ALA A 181 4.14 9.09 9.48
N PRO A 182 3.63 10.28 9.89
CA PRO A 182 2.30 10.77 9.54
C PRO A 182 1.99 10.73 8.03
N GLU A 183 2.93 11.15 7.18
CA GLU A 183 2.78 11.19 5.72
C GLU A 183 2.62 9.78 5.14
N ARG A 184 3.35 8.82 5.70
CA ARG A 184 3.27 7.42 5.28
C ARG A 184 1.95 6.79 5.74
N CYS A 185 1.45 7.19 6.90
CA CYS A 185 0.12 6.82 7.36
C CYS A 185 -0.95 7.33 6.41
N ALA A 186 -0.92 8.62 6.06
CA ALA A 186 -1.88 9.23 5.15
C ALA A 186 -1.88 8.54 3.78
N GLY A 187 -0.70 8.34 3.19
CA GLY A 187 -0.58 7.64 1.92
C GLY A 187 -0.99 6.16 1.99
N LEU A 188 -0.85 5.49 3.14
CA LEU A 188 -1.35 4.13 3.32
C LEU A 188 -2.88 4.11 3.34
N VAL A 189 -3.52 5.01 4.08
CA VAL A 189 -4.98 5.07 4.16
C VAL A 189 -5.60 5.30 2.79
N GLU A 190 -5.04 6.24 2.01
CA GLU A 190 -5.46 6.48 0.62
C GLU A 190 -5.38 5.21 -0.24
N ARG A 191 -4.27 4.45 -0.14
CA ARG A 191 -4.10 3.18 -0.88
C ARG A 191 -5.05 2.07 -0.43
N MET A 192 -5.44 2.05 0.84
CA MET A 192 -6.39 1.05 1.34
C MET A 192 -7.80 1.29 0.77
N GLY A 193 -8.19 2.56 0.58
CA GLY A 193 -9.47 2.95 -0.01
C GLY A 193 -10.69 2.47 0.80
N ASP A 194 -10.53 2.34 2.11
CA ASP A 194 -11.60 1.91 3.01
C ASP A 194 -12.58 3.07 3.24
N LYS A 195 -13.79 2.96 2.69
CA LYS A 195 -14.81 4.01 2.78
C LYS A 195 -15.16 4.41 4.21
N SER A 196 -15.08 3.47 5.16
CA SER A 196 -15.41 3.74 6.55
C SER A 196 -14.31 4.57 7.22
N LEU A 197 -13.05 4.25 6.94
CA LEU A 197 -11.89 4.99 7.39
C LEU A 197 -11.81 6.37 6.73
N ASP A 198 -12.06 6.45 5.43
CA ASP A 198 -12.10 7.71 4.68
C ASP A 198 -13.16 8.67 5.24
N SER A 199 -14.35 8.14 5.56
CA SER A 199 -15.42 8.93 6.17
C SER A 199 -15.02 9.46 7.55
N LEU A 200 -14.29 8.68 8.35
CA LEU A 200 -13.80 9.08 9.67
C LEU A 200 -12.72 10.15 9.54
N LEU A 201 -11.76 9.98 8.63
CA LEU A 201 -10.71 10.98 8.38
C LEU A 201 -11.27 12.29 7.85
N LYS A 202 -12.26 12.25 6.94
CA LYS A 202 -12.94 13.46 6.47
C LYS A 202 -13.59 14.22 7.63
N LYS A 203 -14.26 13.50 8.54
CA LYS A 203 -14.86 14.10 9.74
C LYS A 203 -13.80 14.66 10.67
N PHE A 204 -12.69 13.94 10.86
CA PHE A 204 -11.54 14.41 11.63
C PHE A 204 -11.01 15.74 11.11
N TYR A 205 -10.62 15.83 9.84
CA TYR A 205 -10.07 17.06 9.25
C TYR A 205 -11.05 18.24 9.24
N THR A 206 -12.37 17.98 9.32
CA THR A 206 -13.38 19.04 9.40
C THR A 206 -13.59 19.57 10.83
N SER A 207 -13.35 18.73 11.84
CA SER A 207 -13.70 19.04 13.24
C SER A 207 -12.51 19.27 14.17
N PHE A 208 -11.33 18.77 13.80
CA PHE A 208 -10.11 18.93 14.56
C PHE A 208 -9.36 20.19 14.12
N GLU A 209 -9.03 21.05 15.08
CA GLU A 209 -8.17 22.21 14.86
C GLU A 209 -6.75 21.86 15.27
N GLY A 210 -5.89 21.67 14.27
CA GLY A 210 -4.47 21.32 14.40
C GLY A 210 -3.54 22.32 13.74
N ALA A 211 -2.41 21.83 13.22
CA ALA A 211 -1.46 22.63 12.45
C ALA A 211 -1.99 22.99 11.04
N GLY A 212 -3.01 22.29 10.55
CA GLY A 212 -3.58 22.48 9.21
C GLY A 212 -2.78 21.81 8.10
N ASP A 213 -1.88 20.88 8.44
CA ASP A 213 -1.07 20.12 7.50
C ASP A 213 -1.25 18.60 7.66
N ILE A 214 -0.53 17.84 6.83
CA ILE A 214 -0.62 16.38 6.80
C ILE A 214 -0.25 15.72 8.13
N THR A 215 0.56 16.38 8.97
CA THR A 215 1.02 15.84 10.25
C THR A 215 -0.09 15.76 11.29
N ASP A 216 -1.21 16.46 11.07
CA ASP A 216 -2.38 16.40 11.94
C ASP A 216 -2.97 14.99 12.04
N ILE A 217 -2.75 14.13 11.03
CA ILE A 217 -3.18 12.72 11.10
C ILE A 217 -2.60 11.97 12.31
N ALA A 218 -1.49 12.44 12.89
CA ALA A 218 -0.94 11.88 14.13
C ALA A 218 -1.92 11.96 15.31
N TRP A 219 -2.85 12.93 15.30
CA TRP A 219 -3.90 13.12 16.32
C TRP A 219 -5.14 12.27 16.06
N PHE A 220 -5.31 11.72 14.85
CA PHE A 220 -6.46 10.93 14.48
C PHE A 220 -6.73 9.74 15.43
N PRO A 221 -5.72 8.97 15.89
CA PRO A 221 -5.95 7.88 16.87
C PRO A 221 -6.50 8.36 18.21
N ALA A 222 -6.17 9.58 18.64
CA ALA A 222 -6.72 10.17 19.85
C ALA A 222 -8.16 10.64 19.61
N TRP A 223 -8.38 11.40 18.52
CA TRP A 223 -9.70 11.91 18.16
C TRP A 223 -10.73 10.79 17.94
N ILE A 224 -10.33 9.68 17.32
CA ILE A 224 -11.26 8.59 17.02
C ILE A 224 -11.79 7.90 18.28
N LEU A 225 -11.07 7.96 19.41
CA LEU A 225 -11.55 7.43 20.70
C LEU A 225 -12.70 8.26 21.29
N ILE A 226 -12.79 9.54 20.96
CA ILE A 226 -13.91 10.40 21.35
C ILE A 226 -15.14 10.02 20.52
N GLU A 227 -14.94 9.92 19.21
CA GLU A 227 -15.99 9.63 18.22
C GLU A 227 -16.51 8.19 18.26
N ARG A 228 -15.61 7.23 18.51
CA ARG A 228 -15.91 5.80 18.60
C ARG A 228 -15.21 5.18 19.81
N PRO A 229 -15.74 5.39 21.05
CA PRO A 229 -15.13 4.87 22.27
C PRO A 229 -14.93 3.34 22.28
N ALA A 230 -15.75 2.60 21.53
CA ALA A 230 -15.63 1.15 21.39
C ALA A 230 -14.30 0.70 20.76
N LEU A 231 -13.60 1.57 20.02
CA LEU A 231 -12.27 1.27 19.45
C LEU A 231 -11.17 1.23 20.51
N ALA A 232 -11.42 1.67 21.74
CA ALA A 232 -10.47 1.58 22.84
C ALA A 232 -9.95 0.15 23.04
N ARG A 233 -10.81 -0.87 22.85
CA ARG A 233 -10.44 -2.30 22.97
C ARG A 233 -9.38 -2.74 21.96
N LEU A 234 -9.33 -2.10 20.79
CA LEU A 234 -8.38 -2.40 19.73
C LEU A 234 -7.13 -1.54 19.90
N LEU A 235 -7.32 -0.23 20.04
CA LEU A 235 -6.24 0.75 20.13
C LEU A 235 -5.35 0.60 21.37
N ILE A 236 -5.81 -0.06 22.43
CA ILE A 236 -4.97 -0.40 23.60
C ILE A 236 -3.80 -1.33 23.23
N ALA A 237 -3.90 -2.10 22.13
CA ALA A 237 -2.83 -2.96 21.66
C ALA A 237 -1.70 -2.19 20.94
N ALA A 238 -1.84 -0.88 20.72
CA ALA A 238 -0.81 -0.05 20.09
C ALA A 238 0.44 0.07 20.97
N GLN A 239 1.59 -0.27 20.40
CA GLN A 239 2.87 -0.23 21.10
C GLN A 239 3.37 1.21 21.30
N PRO A 240 4.11 1.47 22.39
CA PRO A 240 4.78 2.75 22.58
C PRO A 240 5.78 3.04 21.46
N SER A 241 5.75 4.27 20.96
CA SER A 241 6.66 4.75 19.93
C SER A 241 7.58 5.82 20.52
N THR A 242 7.41 7.08 20.13
CA THR A 242 8.29 8.20 20.46
C THR A 242 7.74 9.09 21.58
N GLN A 243 6.59 8.76 22.16
CA GLN A 243 5.90 9.53 23.21
C GLN A 243 5.58 10.97 22.79
N THR A 244 5.29 11.17 21.50
CA THR A 244 4.85 12.46 20.96
C THR A 244 3.57 12.92 21.65
N SER A 245 3.26 14.21 21.56
CA SER A 245 2.00 14.74 22.13
C SER A 245 0.74 14.01 21.64
N PRO A 246 0.60 13.65 20.34
CA PRO A 246 -0.54 12.85 19.87
C PRO A 246 -0.62 11.46 20.50
N GLU A 247 0.51 10.74 20.64
CA GLU A 247 0.55 9.44 21.31
C GLU A 247 0.09 9.56 22.77
N ARG A 248 0.65 10.52 23.50
CA ARG A 248 0.29 10.78 24.90
C ARG A 248 -1.18 11.11 25.06
N ALA A 249 -1.76 11.87 24.12
CA ALA A 249 -3.18 12.20 24.13
C ALA A 249 -4.06 10.96 23.91
N MET A 250 -3.72 10.06 22.97
CA MET A 250 -4.45 8.81 22.80
C MET A 250 -4.41 7.96 24.07
N ARG A 251 -3.20 7.78 24.66
CA ARG A 251 -3.04 7.01 25.90
C ARG A 251 -3.85 7.60 27.05
N LEU A 252 -3.84 8.93 27.20
CA LEU A 252 -4.62 9.64 28.20
C LEU A 252 -6.14 9.43 28.00
N LEU A 253 -6.61 9.43 26.76
CA LEU A 253 -8.02 9.15 26.44
C LEU A 253 -8.41 7.70 26.75
N LEU A 254 -7.54 6.71 26.49
CA LEU A 254 -7.81 5.33 26.90
C LEU A 254 -8.01 5.22 28.43
N GLU A 255 -7.16 5.90 29.21
CA GLU A 255 -7.30 5.94 30.67
C GLU A 255 -8.57 6.66 31.10
N LEU A 256 -8.90 7.81 30.49
CA LEU A 256 -10.14 8.54 30.75
C LEU A 256 -11.38 7.66 30.51
N LEU A 257 -11.45 6.98 29.36
CA LEU A 257 -12.55 6.08 29.02
C LEU A 257 -12.65 4.90 30.00
N ASN A 258 -11.52 4.39 30.48
CA ASN A 258 -11.50 3.32 31.48
C ASN A 258 -12.00 3.81 32.86
N LEU A 259 -11.59 5.01 33.29
CA LEU A 259 -12.04 5.64 34.54
C LEU A 259 -13.55 5.97 34.51
N GLU A 260 -14.05 6.46 33.37
CA GLU A 260 -15.48 6.69 33.13
C GLU A 260 -16.30 5.41 33.33
N ARG A 261 -15.86 4.32 32.71
CA ARG A 261 -16.50 3.01 32.84
C ARG A 261 -16.52 2.49 34.28
N GLN A 262 -15.53 2.89 35.10
CA GLN A 262 -15.43 2.52 36.51
C GLN A 262 -16.19 3.48 37.46
N GLY A 263 -16.78 4.56 36.95
CA GLY A 263 -17.47 5.57 37.77
C GLY A 263 -16.54 6.41 38.67
N ARG A 264 -15.24 6.47 38.36
CA ARG A 264 -14.22 7.16 39.17
C ARG A 264 -14.15 8.66 38.87
N HIS A 265 -15.25 9.37 39.10
CA HIS A 265 -15.42 10.76 38.67
C HIS A 265 -14.41 11.76 39.24
N TYR A 266 -13.90 11.54 40.45
CA TYR A 266 -12.91 12.44 41.06
C TYR A 266 -11.55 12.39 40.35
N ASP A 267 -11.12 11.21 39.91
CA ASP A 267 -9.83 11.03 39.21
C ASP A 267 -9.86 11.58 37.77
N ILE A 268 -11.05 11.67 37.17
CA ILE A 268 -11.25 12.17 35.80
C ILE A 268 -10.83 13.64 35.65
N LEU A 269 -11.00 14.46 36.69
CA LEU A 269 -10.70 15.90 36.62
C LEU A 269 -9.23 16.19 36.30
N ASP A 270 -8.31 15.46 36.93
CA ASP A 270 -6.87 15.62 36.68
C ASP A 270 -6.49 15.20 35.26
N TYR A 271 -7.11 14.14 34.74
CA TYR A 271 -6.88 13.67 33.38
C TYR A 271 -7.49 14.61 32.33
N ARG A 272 -8.65 15.21 32.60
CA ARG A 272 -9.25 16.26 31.76
C ARG A 272 -8.34 17.47 31.64
N LYS A 273 -7.76 17.91 32.76
CA LYS A 273 -6.79 19.03 32.77
C LYS A 273 -5.53 18.69 31.96
N LYS A 274 -5.02 17.46 32.07
CA LYS A 274 -3.89 16.99 31.25
C LYS A 274 -4.23 17.00 29.75
N LEU A 275 -5.44 16.58 29.38
CA LEU A 275 -5.89 16.56 27.99
C LEU A 275 -5.99 17.98 27.42
N GLN A 276 -6.57 18.90 28.19
CA GLN A 276 -6.65 20.31 27.83
C GLN A 276 -5.25 20.92 27.62
N GLY A 277 -4.29 20.58 28.48
CA GLY A 277 -2.90 21.04 28.35
C GLY A 277 -2.14 20.43 27.16
N LEU A 278 -2.54 19.25 26.67
CA LEU A 278 -1.93 18.62 25.50
C LEU A 278 -2.50 19.16 24.19
N GLN A 279 -3.83 19.25 24.08
CA GLN A 279 -4.50 19.78 22.89
C GLN A 279 -5.91 20.27 23.20
N ALA A 280 -6.13 21.59 23.09
CA ALA A 280 -7.38 22.24 23.46
C ALA A 280 -8.58 21.79 22.60
N SER A 281 -8.40 21.69 21.27
CA SER A 281 -9.46 21.25 20.35
C SER A 281 -9.95 19.82 20.66
N LEU A 282 -9.01 18.93 21.00
CA LEU A 282 -9.31 17.56 21.39
C LEU A 282 -10.08 17.49 22.71
N TYR A 283 -9.69 18.32 23.69
CA TYR A 283 -10.40 18.45 24.95
C TYR A 283 -11.83 18.96 24.77
N LEU A 284 -12.03 20.02 23.97
CA LEU A 284 -13.36 20.55 23.68
C LEU A 284 -14.25 19.51 23.00
N SER A 285 -13.70 18.76 22.04
CA SER A 285 -14.40 17.65 21.38
C SER A 285 -14.78 16.55 22.36
N TYR A 286 -13.89 16.20 23.29
CA TYR A 286 -14.18 15.21 24.32
C TYR A 286 -15.31 15.68 25.25
N MET A 287 -15.27 16.94 25.70
CA MET A 287 -16.27 17.52 26.60
C MET A 287 -17.66 17.68 25.96
N SER A 288 -17.76 17.80 24.63
CA SER A 288 -19.07 17.91 23.96
C SER A 288 -19.82 16.59 23.86
N THR A 289 -19.15 15.46 24.12
CA THR A 289 -19.71 14.10 24.01
C THR A 289 -19.96 13.43 25.38
N ARG A 290 -19.82 14.17 26.49
CA ARG A 290 -19.86 13.65 27.86
C ARG A 290 -20.71 14.49 28.80
#